data_AF-A0A804MN74-F1
#
_entry.id   AF-A0A804MN74-F1
#
_cell.length_a   1.000
_cell.length_b   1.000
_cell.length_c   1.000
_cell.angle_alpha   90.00
_cell.angle_beta   90.00
_cell.angle_gamma   90.00
#
_symmetry.space_group_name_H-M   'P 1'
#
loop_
_entity.id
_entity.type
_entity.pdbx_description
1 polymer ?
#
loop_
_entity_poly.entity_id
_entity_poly.type
_entity_poly.pdbx_seq_one_letter_code
_entity_poly.pdbx_strand_id
1 'polypeptide(L)'
;MQGGGSARGLAGAAAVLLALLLVAASVHADSTAAPARRLLGADNRPTGPPPPPLSSVSSGCTALSIVKQGDLMVVANVGDSRVVLGTASNDGAITPSSSSSI
;
A
#
# COMPACT_ATOMS: atom_id res chain seq x y z
N MET A 1 24.91 -14.22 33.93
CA MET A 1 23.83 -15.13 33.50
C MET A 1 22.61 -14.28 33.18
N GLN A 2 22.33 -13.97 31.91
CA GLN A 2 20.99 -13.48 31.52
C GLN A 2 20.81 -13.60 30.00
N GLY A 3 20.36 -14.78 29.56
CA GLY A 3 19.79 -14.97 28.24
C GLY A 3 18.33 -14.52 28.28
N GLY A 4 18.01 -13.44 27.58
CA GLY A 4 16.65 -12.93 27.41
C GLY A 4 16.09 -13.37 26.06
N GLY A 5 15.02 -14.17 26.08
CA GLY A 5 14.42 -14.80 24.91
C GLY A 5 13.80 -13.82 23.90
N SER A 6 14.10 -14.06 22.62
CA SER A 6 13.59 -13.36 21.45
C SER A 6 12.10 -13.62 21.21
N ALA A 7 11.21 -12.96 21.97
CA ALA A 7 9.78 -12.92 21.65
C ALA A 7 9.43 -11.94 20.51
N ARG A 8 10.42 -11.21 19.97
CA ARG A 8 10.23 -10.21 18.89
C ARG A 8 9.93 -10.84 17.51
N GLY A 9 10.13 -12.14 17.33
CA GLY A 9 10.10 -12.79 16.01
C GLY A 9 8.72 -12.90 15.37
N LEU A 10 7.66 -13.16 16.15
CA LEU A 10 6.33 -13.45 15.60
C LEU A 10 5.51 -12.18 15.29
N ALA A 11 5.54 -11.19 16.19
CA ALA A 11 4.86 -9.91 15.94
C ALA A 11 5.46 -9.21 14.72
N GLY A 12 6.79 -9.21 14.59
CA GLY A 12 7.44 -8.58 13.44
C GLY A 12 7.03 -9.21 12.10
N ALA A 13 7.04 -10.53 12.02
CA ALA A 13 6.62 -11.26 10.82
C ALA A 13 5.15 -10.99 10.46
N ALA A 14 4.25 -10.93 11.45
CA ALA A 14 2.83 -10.66 11.22
C ALA A 14 2.61 -9.25 10.64
N ALA A 15 3.28 -8.23 11.17
CA ALA A 15 3.19 -6.86 10.63
C ALA A 15 3.67 -6.79 9.17
N VAL A 16 4.77 -7.50 8.86
CA VAL A 16 5.31 -7.59 7.49
C VAL A 16 4.33 -8.28 6.55
N LEU A 17 3.79 -9.43 6.96
CA LEU A 17 2.80 -10.16 6.17
C LEU A 17 1.54 -9.33 5.93
N LEU A 18 1.06 -8.61 6.95
CA LEU A 18 -0.10 -7.73 6.82
C LEU A 18 0.17 -6.55 5.86
N ALA A 19 1.34 -5.93 5.96
CA ALA A 19 1.71 -4.82 5.06
C ALA A 19 1.76 -5.29 3.60
N LEU A 20 2.37 -6.45 3.36
CA LEU A 20 2.42 -7.09 2.03
C LEU A 20 1.03 -7.49 1.52
N LEU A 21 0.18 -8.04 2.39
CA LEU A 21 -1.19 -8.41 2.03
C LEU A 21 -2.02 -7.19 1.63
N LEU A 22 -1.88 -6.05 2.33
CA LEU A 22 -2.53 -4.79 1.96
C LEU A 22 -2.07 -4.27 0.59
N VAL A 23 -0.77 -4.34 0.31
CA VAL A 23 -0.22 -3.97 -1.00
C VAL A 23 -0.79 -4.89 -2.09
N ALA A 24 -0.79 -6.20 -1.88
CA ALA A 24 -1.35 -7.16 -2.82
C ALA A 24 -2.86 -6.94 -3.06
N ALA A 25 -3.62 -6.66 -1.99
CA ALA A 25 -5.04 -6.33 -2.08
C ALA A 25 -5.29 -5.04 -2.86
N SER A 26 -4.42 -4.03 -2.72
CA SER A 26 -4.52 -2.76 -3.46
C SER A 26 -4.30 -2.98 -4.96
N VAL A 27 -3.26 -3.74 -5.32
CA VAL A 27 -2.97 -4.12 -6.72
C VAL A 27 -4.12 -4.95 -7.31
N HIS A 28 -4.68 -5.88 -6.53
CA HIS A 28 -5.81 -6.70 -6.94
C HIS A 28 -7.10 -5.89 -7.11
N ALA A 29 -7.38 -4.94 -6.21
CA ALA A 29 -8.53 -4.06 -6.28
C ALA A 29 -8.45 -3.13 -7.49
N ASP A 30 -7.26 -2.59 -7.82
CA ASP A 30 -7.04 -1.78 -9.02
C ASP A 30 -7.27 -2.59 -10.29
N SER A 31 -6.74 -3.82 -10.33
CA SER A 31 -6.96 -4.77 -11.44
C SER A 31 -8.44 -5.13 -11.62
N THR A 32 -9.19 -5.23 -10.52
CA THR A 32 -10.61 -5.60 -10.49
C THR A 32 -11.54 -4.39 -10.65
N ALA A 33 -11.06 -3.16 -10.47
CA ALA A 33 -11.85 -1.94 -10.68
C ALA A 33 -12.06 -1.63 -12.18
N ALA A 34 -11.30 -2.28 -13.07
CA ALA A 34 -11.35 -2.08 -14.51
C ALA A 34 -12.68 -2.43 -15.23
N PRO A 35 -13.58 -3.33 -14.78
CA PRO A 35 -14.81 -3.61 -15.51
C PRO A 35 -16.04 -2.82 -15.00
N ALA A 36 -15.96 -2.08 -13.89
CA ALA A 36 -17.17 -1.57 -13.21
C ALA A 36 -17.49 -0.07 -13.42
N ARG A 37 -16.56 0.75 -13.94
CA ARG A 37 -16.80 2.20 -14.17
C ARG A 37 -17.59 2.52 -15.45
N ARG A 38 -17.98 1.50 -16.21
CA ARG A 38 -18.74 1.67 -17.47
C ARG A 38 -20.27 1.61 -17.32
N LEU A 39 -20.77 1.35 -16.11
CA LEU A 39 -22.20 1.16 -15.85
C LEU A 39 -22.90 2.34 -15.15
N LEU A 40 -22.22 3.48 -14.95
CA LEU A 40 -22.77 4.66 -14.24
C LEU A 40 -22.84 5.96 -15.07
N GLY A 41 -23.03 5.86 -16.38
CA GLY A 41 -23.53 6.94 -17.25
C GLY A 41 -24.68 6.39 -18.08
N ALA A 42 -25.94 6.62 -17.70
CA ALA A 42 -26.76 7.82 -17.93
C ALA A 42 -27.48 7.90 -19.30
N ASP A 43 -27.34 6.89 -20.17
CA ASP A 43 -28.08 6.88 -21.45
C ASP A 43 -28.37 5.44 -21.95
N ASN A 44 -29.60 4.98 -21.69
CA ASN A 44 -30.20 3.71 -22.12
C ASN A 44 -30.30 3.56 -23.66
N ARG A 45 -29.19 3.45 -24.39
CA ARG A 45 -29.19 3.17 -25.84
C ARG A 45 -28.09 2.18 -26.24
N PRO A 46 -28.43 0.92 -26.61
CA PRO A 46 -27.50 0.00 -27.22
C PRO A 46 -27.55 0.16 -28.75
N THR A 47 -26.77 1.07 -29.35
CA THR A 47 -26.76 1.28 -30.82
C THR A 47 -25.37 1.46 -31.44
N GLY A 48 -24.33 0.79 -30.93
CA GLY A 48 -22.99 0.87 -31.50
C GLY A 48 -22.21 -0.45 -31.41
N PRO A 49 -21.22 -0.67 -32.31
CA PRO A 49 -20.34 -1.84 -32.24
C PRO A 49 -19.63 -1.90 -30.89
N PRO A 50 -19.34 -3.11 -30.38
CA PRO A 50 -18.69 -3.27 -29.10
C PRO A 50 -17.35 -2.51 -29.09
N PRO A 51 -17.13 -1.63 -28.11
CA PRO A 51 -15.84 -0.97 -27.93
C PRO A 51 -14.74 -2.02 -27.70
N PRO A 52 -13.50 -1.77 -28.17
CA PRO A 52 -12.39 -2.70 -28.01
C PRO A 52 -12.18 -3.02 -26.52
N PRO A 53 -11.72 -4.25 -26.20
CA PRO A 53 -11.47 -4.65 -24.82
C PRO A 53 -10.49 -3.65 -24.22
N LEU A 54 -10.94 -2.92 -23.19
CA LEU A 54 -10.07 -2.03 -22.44
C LEU A 54 -9.01 -2.92 -21.81
N SER A 55 -7.77 -2.80 -22.25
CA SER A 55 -6.66 -3.46 -21.59
C SER A 55 -6.49 -2.81 -20.23
N SER A 56 -7.02 -3.45 -19.19
CA SER A 56 -6.60 -3.23 -17.81
C SER A 56 -5.06 -3.32 -17.67
N VAL A 57 -4.40 -3.97 -18.62
CA VAL A 57 -2.95 -4.11 -18.79
C VAL A 57 -2.21 -2.79 -19.05
N SER A 58 -2.90 -1.68 -19.38
CA SER A 58 -2.23 -0.38 -19.63
C SER A 58 -2.27 0.60 -18.46
N SER A 59 -2.95 0.28 -17.35
CA SER A 59 -2.93 1.11 -16.14
C SER A 59 -1.85 0.57 -15.21
N GLY A 60 -0.86 1.40 -14.87
CA GLY A 60 0.09 1.09 -13.80
C GLY A 60 -0.57 1.28 -12.44
N CYS A 61 -0.35 0.36 -11.51
CA CYS A 61 -0.82 0.48 -10.13
C CYS A 61 0.36 0.85 -9.21
N THR A 62 0.18 1.91 -8.43
CA THR A 62 1.04 2.23 -7.28
C THR A 62 0.30 1.89 -6.00
N ALA A 63 0.96 1.22 -5.05
CA ALA A 63 0.36 0.86 -3.76
C ALA A 63 1.35 1.09 -2.62
N LEU A 64 0.91 1.77 -1.56
CA LEU A 64 1.69 2.02 -0.35
C LEU A 64 0.88 1.61 0.88
N SER A 65 1.47 0.80 1.74
CA SER A 65 0.88 0.29 2.98
C SER A 65 1.79 0.57 4.16
N ILE A 66 1.18 1.01 5.26
CA ILE A 66 1.87 1.27 6.51
C ILE A 66 1.15 0.48 7.60
N VAL A 67 1.89 -0.41 8.27
CA VAL A 67 1.39 -1.21 9.39
C VAL A 67 2.23 -0.92 10.63
N LYS A 68 1.58 -0.52 11.72
CA LYS A 68 2.23 -0.32 13.02
C LYS A 68 1.79 -1.39 14.00
N GLN A 69 2.74 -2.16 14.54
CA GLN A 69 2.50 -3.15 15.58
C GLN A 69 3.46 -2.92 16.76
N GLY A 70 2.93 -2.35 17.85
CA GLY A 70 3.74 -1.93 19.00
C GLY A 70 4.77 -0.88 18.58
N ASP A 71 6.05 -1.15 18.85
CA ASP A 71 7.20 -0.32 18.46
C ASP A 71 7.69 -0.58 17.04
N LEU A 72 7.14 -1.58 16.34
CA LEU A 72 7.48 -1.85 14.95
C LEU A 72 6.54 -1.12 14.01
N MET A 73 7.11 -0.46 13.00
CA MET A 73 6.39 0.11 11.88
C MET A 73 6.97 -0.49 10.60
N VAL A 74 6.11 -1.08 9.79
CA VAL A 74 6.45 -1.64 8.48
C VAL A 74 5.85 -0.78 7.41
N VAL A 75 6.65 -0.42 6.41
CA VAL A 75 6.18 0.23 5.20
C VAL A 75 6.45 -0.69 4.02
N ALA A 76 5.40 -1.01 3.25
CA ALA A 76 5.49 -1.75 2.01
C ALA A 76 5.02 -0.85 0.86
N ASN A 77 5.81 -0.77 -0.20
CA ASN A 77 5.55 0.10 -1.35
C ASN A 77 5.74 -0.65 -2.66
N VAL A 78 4.87 -0.39 -3.63
CA VAL A 78 4.95 -0.80 -5.03
C VAL A 78 4.79 0.46 -5.88
N GLY A 79 5.82 0.78 -6.66
CA GLY A 79 5.89 1.99 -7.47
C GLY A 79 6.77 3.08 -6.84
N ASP A 80 6.47 4.33 -7.18
CA ASP A 80 7.26 5.52 -6.85
C ASP A 80 6.73 6.31 -5.65
N SER A 81 5.73 5.76 -4.94
CA SER A 81 5.21 6.38 -3.72
C SER A 81 6.30 6.49 -2.65
N ARG A 82 6.25 7.57 -1.87
CA ARG A 82 7.25 7.87 -0.84
C ARG A 82 6.58 8.00 0.51
N VAL A 83 7.24 7.46 1.53
CA VAL A 83 6.89 7.68 2.94
C VAL A 83 7.99 8.54 3.56
N VAL A 84 7.61 9.51 4.38
CA VAL A 84 8.53 10.28 5.20
C VAL A 84 8.10 10.10 6.65
N LEU A 85 9.02 9.65 7.51
CA LEU A 85 8.77 9.50 8.93
C LEU A 85 9.09 10.83 9.62
N GLY A 86 8.13 11.46 10.28
CA GLY A 86 8.38 12.64 11.13
C GLY A 86 8.63 12.24 12.58
N THR A 87 9.69 12.74 13.21
CA THR A 87 9.92 12.62 14.66
C THR A 87 9.57 13.93 15.34
N ALA A 88 8.69 13.87 16.34
CA ALA A 88 8.34 15.03 17.15
C ALA A 88 9.29 15.14 18.35
N SER A 89 9.89 16.30 18.56
CA SER A 89 10.65 16.63 19.76
C SER A 89 9.75 17.27 20.82
N ASN A 90 10.24 17.34 22.07
CA ASN A 90 9.49 17.92 23.20
C ASN A 90 9.20 19.42 23.06
N ASP A 91 9.94 20.14 22.21
CA ASP A 91 9.67 21.54 21.84
C ASP A 91 8.61 21.69 20.74
N GLY A 92 8.04 20.58 20.26
CA GLY A 92 7.00 20.56 19.22
C GLY A 92 7.53 20.60 17.79
N ALA A 93 8.85 20.64 17.58
CA ALA A 93 9.41 20.54 16.24
C ALA A 93 9.23 19.12 15.67
N ILE A 94 8.85 19.04 14.39
CA ILE A 94 8.77 17.79 13.64
C ILE A 94 9.98 17.73 12.70
N THR A 95 10.86 16.76 12.90
CA THR A 95 12.04 16.55 12.03
C THR A 95 11.78 15.36 11.10
N PRO A 96 11.90 15.53 9.77
CA PRO A 96 11.79 14.40 8.85
C PRO A 96 13.00 13.47 9.01
N SER A 97 12.74 12.21 9.34
CA SER A 97 13.69 11.12 9.37
C SER A 97 13.91 10.60 7.96
N SER A 98 15.12 10.80 7.46
CA SER A 98 15.60 10.19 6.22
C SER A 98 16.56 9.07 6.59
N SER A 99 16.26 7.83 6.20
CA SER A 99 17.21 6.73 6.37
C SER A 99 18.20 6.75 5.22
N SER A 100 19.43 7.20 5.45
CA SER A 100 20.56 7.00 4.54
C SER A 100 21.23 5.67 4.87
N SER A 101 21.12 4.67 4.00
CA SER A 101 22.02 3.52 4.06
C SER A 101 23.34 3.90 3.37
N ILE A 102 24.47 3.68 4.04
CA ILE A 102 25.84 3.81 3.49
C ILE A 102 26.13 2.60 2.58
#